data_AF-A0A9D1S6H2-F1
#
_entry.id   AF-A0A9D1S6H2-F1
#
_cell.length_a   1.000
_cell.length_b   1.000
_cell.length_c   1.000
_cell.angle_alpha   90.00
_cell.angle_beta   90.00
_cell.angle_gamma   90.00
#
_symmetry.space_group_name_H-M   'P 1'
#
loop_
_entity.id
_entity.type
_entity.pdbx_description
1 polymer ?
#
loop_
_entity_poly.entity_id
_entity_poly.type
_entity_poly.pdbx_seq_one_letter_code
_entity_poly.pdbx_strand_id
1 'polypeptide(L)'
;MKNSTKQVVILDNFTSPYIHQAILILKDYNPAMEHKIIAEAEQIVASYFQTPQEDAPPPKKPVLPWLISGISIVCSIALYISSLAH
;
A
#
# COMPACT_ATOMS: atom_id res chain seq x y z
N MET A 1 45.22 -1.94 -15.33
CA MET A 1 43.85 -1.38 -15.26
C MET A 1 42.87 -2.53 -15.40
N LYS A 2 42.15 -2.94 -14.34
CA LYS A 2 41.08 -3.94 -14.46
C LYS A 2 39.88 -3.23 -15.10
N ASN A 3 39.60 -3.57 -16.36
CA ASN A 3 38.48 -3.01 -17.11
C ASN A 3 37.19 -3.65 -16.54
N SER A 4 36.58 -3.00 -15.55
CA SER A 4 35.27 -3.39 -15.04
C SER A 4 34.21 -2.86 -16.00
N THR A 5 33.97 -3.60 -17.08
CA THR A 5 32.90 -3.26 -18.04
C THR A 5 31.57 -3.34 -17.31
N LYS A 6 30.98 -2.18 -17.02
CA LYS A 6 29.65 -2.10 -16.40
C LYS A 6 28.61 -2.14 -17.51
N GLN A 7 27.82 -3.21 -17.58
CA GLN A 7 26.66 -3.26 -18.46
C GLN A 7 25.44 -2.71 -17.73
N VAL A 8 24.73 -1.81 -18.39
CA VAL A 8 23.50 -1.21 -17.90
C VAL A 8 22.35 -1.83 -18.68
N VAL A 9 21.45 -2.52 -17.99
CA VAL A 9 20.22 -3.06 -18.58
C VAL A 9 19.07 -2.18 -18.10
N ILE A 10 18.29 -1.68 -19.03
CA ILE A 10 17.13 -0.83 -18.76
C ILE A 10 15.89 -1.68 -18.99
N LEU A 11 15.07 -1.82 -17.95
CA LEU A 11 13.79 -2.51 -18.02
C LEU A 11 12.69 -1.45 -18.18
N ASP A 12 12.10 -1.44 -19.37
CA ASP A 12 11.00 -0.58 -19.79
C ASP A 12 9.70 -1.40 -19.77
N ASN A 13 8.52 -0.77 -19.65
CA ASN A 13 7.19 -1.41 -19.55
C ASN A 13 6.83 -2.08 -18.21
N PHE A 14 7.10 -1.43 -17.09
CA PHE A 14 6.40 -1.79 -15.84
C PHE A 14 4.97 -1.22 -15.87
N THR A 15 3.96 -2.09 -15.81
CA THR A 15 2.54 -1.71 -15.68
C THR A 15 2.22 -1.26 -14.25
N SER A 16 2.98 -0.31 -13.73
CA SER A 16 2.85 0.18 -12.36
C SER A 16 2.60 1.68 -12.32
N PRO A 17 1.67 2.16 -11.48
CA PRO A 17 1.53 3.60 -11.23
C PRO A 17 2.71 4.20 -10.45
N TYR A 18 3.59 3.38 -9.87
CA TYR A 18 4.67 3.83 -8.98
C TYR A 18 6.08 3.69 -9.56
N ILE A 19 6.29 2.77 -10.51
CA ILE A 19 7.62 2.50 -11.07
C ILE A 19 7.54 2.63 -12.59
N HIS A 20 8.19 3.66 -13.13
CA HIS A 20 8.21 3.93 -14.58
C HIS A 20 9.38 3.22 -15.30
N GLN A 21 10.49 2.97 -14.60
CA GLN A 21 11.71 2.40 -15.18
C GLN A 21 12.54 1.73 -14.07
N ALA A 22 13.17 0.59 -14.38
CA ALA A 22 14.18 -0.02 -13.53
C ALA A 22 15.51 -0.13 -14.27
N ILE A 23 16.60 0.28 -13.61
CA ILE A 23 17.95 0.29 -14.17
C ILE A 23 18.79 -0.73 -13.42
N LEU A 24 19.27 -1.76 -14.12
CA LEU A 24 20.17 -2.78 -13.60
C LEU A 24 21.62 -2.44 -13.96
N ILE A 25 22.49 -2.31 -12.96
CA ILE A 25 23.92 -2.04 -13.17
C ILE A 25 24.74 -3.28 -12.80
N LEU A 26 25.32 -3.93 -13.79
CA LEU A 26 26.14 -5.13 -13.58
C LEU A 26 27.60 -4.72 -13.36
N LYS A 27 28.12 -4.96 -12.15
CA LYS A 27 29.50 -4.60 -11.79
C LYS A 27 30.54 -5.53 -12.42
N ASP A 28 30.23 -6.82 -12.44
CA ASP A 28 31.05 -7.88 -13.03
C ASP A 28 30.20 -8.60 -14.08
N TYR A 29 30.17 -8.04 -15.29
CA TYR A 29 29.38 -8.58 -16.37
C TYR A 29 29.88 -9.96 -16.80
N ASN A 30 29.01 -10.97 -16.70
CA ASN A 30 29.23 -12.31 -17.24
C ASN A 30 28.09 -12.65 -18.21
N PRO A 31 28.36 -12.75 -19.52
CA PRO A 31 27.31 -13.00 -20.54
C PRO A 31 26.59 -14.33 -20.32
N ALA A 32 27.24 -15.33 -19.71
CA ALA A 32 26.60 -16.61 -19.39
C ALA A 32 25.52 -16.50 -18.29
N MET A 33 25.55 -15.42 -17.48
CA MET A 33 24.62 -15.19 -16.38
C MET A 33 23.59 -14.09 -16.67
N GLU A 34 23.71 -13.39 -17.80
CA GLU A 34 22.85 -12.25 -18.15
C GLU A 34 21.36 -12.60 -18.09
N HIS A 35 20.97 -13.69 -18.74
CA HIS A 35 19.57 -14.16 -18.73
C HIS A 35 19.06 -14.46 -17.31
N LYS A 36 19.90 -15.07 -16.46
CA LYS A 36 19.54 -15.39 -15.08
C LYS A 36 19.34 -14.12 -14.26
N ILE A 37 20.24 -13.15 -14.43
CA ILE A 37 20.21 -11.88 -13.69
C ILE A 37 18.99 -11.04 -14.10
N ILE A 38 18.64 -11.02 -15.39
CA ILE A 38 17.43 -10.34 -15.88
C ILE A 38 16.18 -11.00 -15.29
N ALA A 39 16.07 -12.34 -15.36
CA ALA A 39 14.93 -13.06 -14.81
C ALA A 39 14.77 -12.86 -13.28
N GLU A 40 15.89 -12.82 -12.54
CA GLU A 40 15.88 -12.55 -11.11
C GLU A 40 15.43 -11.11 -10.82
N ALA A 41 15.88 -10.14 -11.61
CA ALA A 41 15.44 -8.75 -11.49
C ALA A 41 13.94 -8.59 -11.78
N GLU A 42 13.44 -9.22 -12.84
CA GLU A 42 12.01 -9.25 -13.16
C GLU A 42 11.18 -9.86 -12.04
N GLN A 43 11.65 -10.97 -11.45
CA GLN A 43 10.97 -11.62 -10.33
C GLN A 43 10.92 -10.73 -9.08
N ILE A 44 12.03 -10.06 -8.74
CA ILE A 44 12.07 -9.11 -7.61
C ILE A 44 11.07 -7.99 -7.84
N VAL A 45 11.08 -7.35 -9.02
CA VAL A 45 10.15 -6.25 -9.31
C VAL A 45 8.69 -6.74 -9.34
N ALA A 46 8.42 -7.92 -9.89
CA ALA A 46 7.09 -8.52 -9.87
C ALA A 46 6.60 -8.78 -8.43
N SER A 47 7.47 -9.25 -7.54
CA SER A 47 7.13 -9.47 -6.13
C SER A 47 6.72 -8.19 -5.39
N TYR A 48 7.32 -7.05 -5.76
CA TYR A 48 6.93 -5.74 -5.21
C TYR A 48 5.51 -5.32 -5.62
N PHE A 49 5.03 -5.75 -6.81
CA PHE A 49 3.65 -5.49 -7.23
C PHE A 49 2.63 -6.49 -6.70
N GLN A 50 3.07 -7.69 -6.36
CA GLN A 50 2.19 -8.75 -5.83
C GLN A 50 2.02 -8.69 -4.33
N THR A 51 2.91 -7.99 -3.61
CA THR A 51 2.74 -7.79 -2.17
C THR A 51 1.53 -6.90 -1.96
N PRO A 52 0.43 -7.39 -1.34
CA PRO A 52 -0.68 -6.53 -0.97
C PRO A 52 -0.10 -5.43 -0.08
N GLN A 53 -0.27 -4.16 -0.46
CA GLN A 53 -0.06 -3.10 0.51
C GLN A 53 -1.01 -3.43 1.67
N GLU A 54 -0.46 -3.66 2.86
CA GLU A 54 -1.25 -3.54 4.08
C GLU A 54 -1.65 -2.06 4.19
N ASP A 55 -2.67 -1.71 3.41
CA ASP A 55 -3.22 -0.39 3.30
C ASP A 55 -3.96 -0.09 4.59
N ALA A 56 -3.27 0.70 5.41
CA ALA A 56 -3.78 1.56 6.45
C ALA A 56 -4.56 0.88 7.61
N PRO A 57 -4.36 1.34 8.85
CA PRO A 57 -5.24 0.93 9.95
C PRO A 57 -6.70 1.21 9.57
N PRO A 58 -7.63 0.28 9.83
CA PRO A 58 -9.02 0.41 9.43
C PRO A 58 -9.58 1.75 9.93
N PRO A 59 -10.38 2.46 9.11
CA PRO A 59 -10.94 3.74 9.53
C PRO A 59 -11.70 3.54 10.83
N LYS A 60 -11.26 4.20 11.90
CA LYS A 60 -11.92 4.16 13.22
C LYS A 60 -13.35 4.62 13.02
N LYS A 61 -14.30 3.68 13.11
CA LYS A 61 -15.73 3.97 13.03
C LYS A 61 -16.07 5.02 14.11
N PRO A 62 -16.75 6.13 13.77
CA PRO A 62 -17.13 7.11 14.77
C PRO A 62 -18.14 6.44 15.72
N VAL A 63 -17.75 6.28 16.99
CA VAL A 63 -18.62 5.77 18.09
C VAL A 63 -19.57 6.86 18.62
N LEU A 64 -19.39 8.10 18.16
CA LEU A 64 -20.13 9.27 18.62
C LEU A 64 -21.63 9.31 18.23
N PRO A 65 -22.09 8.89 17.03
CA PRO A 65 -23.51 9.00 16.66
C PRO A 65 -24.41 8.07 17.49
N TRP A 66 -23.90 6.92 17.96
CA TRP A 66 -24.69 6.00 18.80
C TRP A 66 -24.95 6.57 20.20
N LEU A 67 -23.96 7.24 20.80
CA LEU A 67 -24.12 7.90 22.11
C LEU A 67 -25.11 9.07 22.05
N ILE A 68 -25.06 9.89 20.99
CA ILE A 68 -25.98 11.01 20.80
C ILE A 68 -27.42 10.52 20.63
N SER A 69 -27.62 9.43 19.86
CA SER A 69 -28.95 8.83 19.68
C SER A 69 -29.54 8.30 20.99
N GLY A 70 -28.73 7.68 21.85
CA GLY A 70 -29.20 7.16 23.15
C GLY A 70 -29.63 8.28 24.10
N ILE A 71 -28.82 9.34 24.21
CA ILE A 71 -29.09 10.48 25.10
C ILE A 71 -30.36 11.24 24.67
N SER A 72 -30.58 11.41 23.37
CA SER A 72 -31.76 12.11 22.86
C SER A 72 -33.06 11.39 23.21
N ILE A 73 -33.10 10.05 23.16
CA ILE A 73 -34.30 9.29 23.47
C ILE A 73 -34.63 9.38 24.97
N VAL A 74 -33.62 9.28 25.83
CA VAL A 74 -33.80 9.38 27.29
C VAL A 74 -34.31 10.77 27.70
N CYS A 75 -33.77 11.84 27.11
CA CYS A 75 -34.27 13.20 27.37
C CYS A 75 -35.74 13.38 26.95
N SER A 76 -36.13 12.87 25.79
CA SER A 76 -37.52 12.97 25.32
C SER A 76 -38.50 12.24 26.23
N ILE A 77 -38.12 11.06 26.74
CA ILE A 77 -38.95 10.29 27.68
C ILE A 77 -39.05 11.03 29.02
N ALA A 78 -37.94 11.55 29.55
CA ALA A 78 -37.94 12.29 30.81
C ALA A 78 -38.83 13.54 30.75
N LEU A 79 -38.72 14.33 29.67
CA LEU A 79 -39.55 15.52 29.46
C LEU A 79 -41.04 15.18 29.32
N TYR A 80 -41.37 14.07 28.64
CA TYR A 80 -42.75 13.62 28.52
C TYR A 80 -43.35 13.23 29.88
N ILE A 81 -42.61 12.49 30.71
CA ILE A 81 -43.05 12.12 32.06
C ILE A 81 -43.21 13.36 32.95
N SER A 82 -42.27 14.30 32.90
CA SER A 82 -42.36 15.55 33.65
C SER A 82 -43.54 16.42 33.20
N SER A 83 -43.90 16.41 31.92
CA SER A 83 -45.08 17.11 31.39
C SER A 83 -46.40 16.44 31.75
N LEU A 84 -46.41 15.14 32.05
CA LEU A 84 -47.61 14.40 32.45
C LEU A 84 -47.86 14.47 33.97
N ALA A 85 -46.82 14.81 34.74
CA ALA A 85 -46.87 14.94 36.19
C ALA A 85 -47.23 16.37 36.68
N HIS A 86 -47.53 17.29 35.76
CA HIS A 86 -48.00 18.65 36.04
C HIS A 86 -49.43 18.82 35.52
#